data_AF-W1XJE3-F1
#
_entry.id   AF-W1XJE3-F1
#
_cell.length_a   1.000
_cell.length_b   1.000
_cell.length_c   1.000
_cell.angle_alpha   90.00
_cell.angle_beta   90.00
_cell.angle_gamma   90.00
#
_symmetry.space_group_name_H-M   'P 1'
#
loop_
_entity.id
_entity.type
_entity.pdbx_description
1 polymer ?
#
loop_
_entity_poly.entity_id
_entity_poly.type
_entity_poly.pdbx_seq_one_letter_code
_entity_poly.pdbx_strand_id
1 'polypeptide(L)' 'NLEVTEALRDYVVSKLEKIEKYFQADQELDARVNLKVYREKTAKVEVTIPLGSITLRAEDVSQDMYG' A
#
# COMPACT_ATOMS: atom_id res chain seq x y z
N ASN A 1 18.18 2.88 -2.91
CA ASN A 1 16.90 3.07 -2.21
C ASN A 1 16.15 4.21 -2.87
N LEU A 2 14.89 4.00 -3.24
CA LEU A 2 13.98 5.08 -3.63
C LEU A 2 13.51 5.75 -2.33
N GLU A 3 13.61 7.06 -2.24
CA GLU A 3 13.09 7.80 -1.10
C GLU A 3 11.56 7.81 -1.18
N VAL A 4 10.89 7.29 -0.15
CA VAL A 4 9.42 7.32 -0.07
C VAL A 4 9.02 8.75 0.20
N THR A 5 8.30 9.37 -0.74
CA THR A 5 7.76 10.72 -0.54
C THR A 5 6.63 10.68 0.48
N GLU A 6 6.44 11.79 1.19
CA GLU A 6 5.33 11.95 2.14
C GLU A 6 3.97 11.69 1.49
N ALA A 7 3.76 12.18 0.26
CA ALA A 7 2.53 11.94 -0.50
C ALA A 7 2.25 10.45 -0.77
N LEU A 8 3.28 9.64 -1.02
CA LEU A 8 3.12 8.20 -1.19
C LEU A 8 2.80 7.51 0.13
N ARG A 9 3.38 7.97 1.23
CA ARG A 9 3.09 7.47 2.58
C ARG A 9 1.63 7.74 2.94
N ASP A 10 1.18 8.98 2.77
CA ASP A 10 -0.19 9.39 3.09
C ASP A 10 -1.23 8.67 2.23
N TYR A 11 -0.94 8.48 0.94
CA TYR A 11 -1.79 7.68 0.06
C TYR A 11 -1.99 6.27 0.61
N VAL A 12 -0.93 5.59 1.02
CA VAL A 12 -1.01 4.24 1.56
C VAL A 12 -1.77 4.21 2.89
N VAL A 13 -1.46 5.14 3.81
CA VAL A 13 -2.15 5.24 5.11
C VAL A 13 -3.67 5.44 4.92
N SER A 14 -4.07 6.37 4.04
CA SER A 14 -5.49 6.64 3.77
C SER A 14 -6.25 5.43 3.20
N LYS A 15 -5.56 4.51 2.52
CA LYS A 15 -6.15 3.27 2.00
C LYS A 15 -6.29 2.22 3.10
N LEU A 16 -5.31 2.14 4.00
CA LEU A 16 -5.34 1.25 5.16
C LEU A 16 -6.44 1.64 6.15
N GLU A 17 -6.63 2.93 6.42
CA GLU A 17 -7.72 3.43 7.29
C GLU A 17 -9.11 2.99 6.81
N LYS A 18 -9.34 2.90 5.48
CA LYS A 18 -10.64 2.46 4.93
C LYS A 18 -10.97 1.01 5.24
N ILE A 19 -9.95 0.18 5.42
CA ILE A 19 -10.08 -1.24 5.72
C ILE A 19 -9.89 -1.54 7.20
N GLU A 20 -9.48 -0.56 8.02
CA GLU A 20 -9.26 -0.70 9.46
C GLU A 20 -10.46 -1.30 10.18
N LYS A 21 -11.69 -0.90 9.80
CA LYS A 21 -12.95 -1.43 10.32
C LYS A 21 -13.17 -2.94 10.14
N TYR A 22 -12.38 -3.60 9.28
CA TYR A 22 -12.45 -5.04 9.07
C TYR A 22 -11.47 -5.83 9.96
N PHE A 23 -10.61 -5.15 10.71
CA PHE A 23 -9.68 -5.75 11.65
C PHE A 23 -10.18 -5.62 13.09
N GLN A 24 -9.71 -6.51 13.97
CA GLN A 24 -10.00 -6.43 15.41
C GLN A 24 -9.12 -5.36 16.05
N ALA A 25 -9.63 -4.65 17.06
CA ALA A 25 -8.95 -3.51 17.68
C ALA A 25 -7.64 -3.89 18.40
N ASP A 26 -7.50 -5.14 18.80
CA ASP A 26 -6.33 -5.73 19.45
C ASP A 26 -5.39 -6.47 18.48
N GLN A 27 -5.71 -6.45 17.19
CA GLN A 27 -4.88 -7.09 16.17
C GLN A 27 -3.75 -6.16 15.74
N GLU A 28 -2.52 -6.50 16.11
CA GLU A 28 -1.34 -5.81 15.59
C GLU A 28 -1.12 -6.21 14.12
N LEU A 29 -1.13 -5.22 13.22
CA LEU A 29 -1.02 -5.41 11.77
C LEU A 29 0.33 -4.89 11.27
N ASP A 30 1.14 -5.78 10.69
CA ASP A 30 2.38 -5.42 9.98
C ASP A 30 2.09 -5.30 8.47
N ALA A 31 1.85 -4.08 7.98
CA ALA A 31 1.64 -3.83 6.56
C ALA A 31 2.98 -3.64 5.83
N ARG A 32 3.26 -4.54 4.89
CA ARG A 32 4.45 -4.47 4.02
C ARG A 32 4.09 -3.82 2.69
N VAL A 33 4.77 -2.72 2.39
CA VAL A 33 4.53 -1.93 1.19
C VAL A 33 5.76 -1.99 0.30
N ASN A 34 5.57 -2.36 -0.97
CA ASN A 34 6.60 -2.34 -1.99
C ASN A 34 6.21 -1.36 -3.09
N LEU A 35 7.07 -0.36 -3.34
CA LEU A 35 6.87 0.61 -4.41
C LEU A 35 7.91 0.40 -5.49
N LYS A 36 7.45 0.28 -6.73
CA LYS A 36 8.30 0.19 -7.93
C LYS A 36 7.91 1.28 -8.90
N VAL A 37 8.83 2.18 -9.20
CA VAL A 37 8.66 3.20 -10.23
C VAL A 37 9.40 2.74 -11.48
N TYR A 38 8.69 2.64 -12.59
CA TYR A 38 9.25 2.29 -13.90
C TYR A 38 9.62 3.54 -14.69
N ARG A 39 10.54 3.40 -15.64
CA ARG A 39 11.03 4.52 -16.48
C ARG A 39 9.91 5.17 -17.31
N GLU A 40 8.84 4.44 -17.58
CA GLU A 40 7.66 4.87 -18.33
C GLU A 40 6.61 5.60 -17.46
N LYS A 41 7.05 6.25 -16.36
CA LYS A 41 6.18 6.97 -15.40
C LYS A 41 5.05 6.14 -14.78
N THR A 42 5.15 4.82 -14.89
CA THR A 42 4.21 3.91 -14.23
C THR A 42 4.74 3.63 -12.83
N ALA A 43 3.92 3.87 -11.82
CA ALA A 43 4.19 3.50 -10.44
C ALA A 43 3.33 2.28 -10.09
N LYS A 44 3.98 1.23 -9.59
CA LYS A 44 3.32 0.05 -9.06
C LYS A 44 3.51 0.02 -7.56
N VAL A 45 2.40 -0.08 -6.84
CA VAL A 45 2.36 -0.24 -5.38
C VAL A 45 1.79 -1.62 -5.08
N GLU A 46 2.50 -2.38 -4.26
CA GLU A 46 2.05 -3.65 -3.73
C GLU A 46 1.98 -3.54 -2.21
N VAL A 47 0.84 -3.87 -1.62
CA VAL A 47 0.63 -3.90 -0.17
C VAL A 47 0.31 -5.34 0.23
N THR A 48 1.01 -5.85 1.24
CA THR A 48 0.79 -7.18 1.82
C THR A 48 0.60 -7.06 3.32
N ILE A 49 -0.47 -7.64 3.86
CA ILE A 49 -0.78 -7.67 5.30
C ILE A 49 -0.98 -9.13 5.71
N PRO A 50 -0.09 -9.72 6.53
CA PRO A 50 -0.29 -11.05 7.10
C PRO A 50 -1.25 -10.97 8.30
N LEU A 51 -2.28 -11.80 8.29
CA LEU A 51 -3.31 -11.95 9.32
C LEU A 51 -3.33 -13.39 9.83
N GLY A 52 -2.30 -13.77 10.59
CA GLY A 52 -2.16 -15.14 11.08
C GLY A 52 -2.14 -16.17 9.93
N SER A 53 -3.25 -16.88 9.73
CA SER A 53 -3.41 -17.90 8.69
C SER A 53 -3.77 -17.36 7.30
N ILE A 54 -4.12 -16.08 7.17
CA ILE A 54 -4.52 -15.45 5.90
C ILE A 54 -3.53 -14.35 5.55
N THR A 55 -3.28 -14.12 4.27
CA THR A 55 -2.51 -12.95 3.79
C THR A 55 -3.39 -12.13 2.86
N LEU A 56 -3.59 -10.86 3.20
CA LEU A 56 -4.20 -9.89 2.29
C LEU A 56 -3.13 -9.29 1.40
N ARG A 57 -3.39 -9.25 0.09
CA ARG A 57 -2.50 -8.63 -0.89
C ARG A 57 -3.32 -7.75 -1.82
N ALA A 58 -2.85 -6.51 -2.01
CA ALA A 58 -3.38 -5.57 -2.97
C ALA A 58 -2.25 -5.07 -3.87
N GLU A 59 -2.56 -4.89 -5.14
CA GLU A 59 -1.66 -4.33 -6.15
C GLU A 59 -2.39 -3.22 -6.88
N ASP A 60 -1.76 -2.07 -6.98
CA ASP A 60 -2.24 -0.93 -7.76
C ASP A 60 -1.15 -0.46 -8.71
N VAL A 61 -1.53 -0.21 -9.96
CA VAL A 61 -0.63 0.29 -11.00
C VAL A 61 -1.20 1.61 -11.49
N SER A 62 -0.55 2.70 -11.11
CA SER A 62 -0.88 4.04 -11.58
C SER A 62 0.04 4.40 -12.74
N GLN A 63 -0.52 4.65 -13.92
CA GLN A 63 0.17 5.40 -14.96
C GLN A 63 -0.05 6.87 -14.66
N ASP A 64 0.98 7.54 -14.14
CA ASP A 64 0.89 8.98 -13.97
C ASP A 64 0.90 9.62 -15.37
N MET A 65 -0.25 10.14 -15.80
CA MET A 65 -0.46 11.49 -16.34
C MET A 65 -1.88 11.59 -16.92
N TYR A 66 -2.77 12.34 -16.26
CA TYR A 66 -4.21 12.63 -16.53
C TYR A 66 -5.20 11.85 -15.65
N GLY A 67 -5.43 12.39 -14.45
CA GLY A 67 -6.78 12.47 -13.90
C GLY A 67 -7.54 13.64 -14.53
#